data_AF-A0A2A4KNB2-F1
#
_entry.id   AF-A0A2A4KNB2-F1
#
_cell.length_a   1.000
_cell.length_b   1.000
_cell.length_c   1.000
_cell.angle_alpha   90.00
_cell.angle_beta   90.00
_cell.angle_gamma   90.00
#
_symmetry.space_group_name_H-M   'P 1'
#
loop_
_entity.id
_entity.type
_entity.pdbx_description
1 polymer ?
#
loop_
_entity_poly.entity_id
_entity_poly.type
_entity_poly.pdbx_seq_one_letter_code
_entity_poly.pdbx_strand_id
1 'polypeptide(L)'
;MLAPMEQREVVKRVIGILTEAREMQRLLEADLEREDLDAGAGAVTALLNETMPHIAIPDDFSVEDVVAVVGREVGGAVEQLVSAFTLAFTMLAQVHDSGQTDVSSADVLQDLALRVEGGGPDEGEEPLL
;
A
#
# COMPACT_ATOMS: atom_id res chain seq x y z
N MET A 1 -3.89 10.46 20.21
CA MET A 1 -4.83 9.38 19.85
C MET A 1 -4.93 9.39 18.33
N LEU A 2 -4.22 8.49 17.65
CA LEU A 2 -4.34 8.26 16.21
C LEU A 2 -5.15 6.98 16.03
N ALA A 3 -6.18 7.01 15.20
CA ALA A 3 -7.02 5.85 14.92
C ALA A 3 -6.26 4.86 14.00
N PRO A 4 -6.53 3.54 14.09
CA PRO A 4 -6.02 2.59 13.10
C PRO A 4 -6.47 3.04 11.70
N MET A 5 -5.52 3.11 10.76
CA MET A 5 -5.79 3.56 9.40
C MET A 5 -6.82 2.65 8.73
N GLU A 6 -7.76 3.25 8.01
CA GLU A 6 -8.72 2.48 7.22
C GLU A 6 -8.01 1.79 6.05
N GLN A 7 -8.48 0.60 5.65
CA GLN A 7 -7.90 -0.15 4.52
C GLN A 7 -7.81 0.69 3.24
N ARG A 8 -8.80 1.56 3.03
CA ARG A 8 -8.81 2.51 1.90
C ARG A 8 -7.64 3.50 1.95
N GLU A 9 -7.31 4.02 3.13
CA GLU A 9 -6.18 4.94 3.29
C GLU A 9 -4.84 4.23 3.09
N VAL A 10 -4.70 3.00 3.57
CA VAL A 10 -3.51 2.18 3.35
C VAL A 10 -3.29 1.94 1.87
N VAL A 11 -4.34 1.59 1.11
CA VAL A 11 -4.25 1.41 -0.34
C VAL A 11 -3.86 2.71 -1.05
N LYS A 12 -4.44 3.86 -0.68
CA LYS A 12 -4.04 5.17 -1.23
C LYS A 12 -2.56 5.46 -1.00
N ARG A 13 -2.06 5.17 0.21
CA ARG A 13 -0.67 5.43 0.57
C ARG A 13 0.30 4.52 -0.19
N VAL A 14 -0.05 3.25 -0.38
CA VAL A 14 0.69 2.31 -1.22
C VAL A 14 0.76 2.80 -2.68
N ILE A 15 -0.35 3.31 -3.24
CA ILE A 15 -0.36 3.86 -4.60
C ILE A 15 0.57 5.07 -4.71
N GLY A 16 0.56 5.95 -3.71
CA GLY A 16 1.49 7.09 -3.64
C GLY A 16 2.94 6.65 -3.70
N ILE A 17 3.32 5.65 -2.89
CA ILE A 17 4.69 5.10 -2.87
C ILE A 17 5.07 4.49 -4.22
N LEU A 18 4.18 3.72 -4.84
CA LEU A 18 4.44 3.12 -6.15
C LEU A 18 4.58 4.18 -7.26
N THR A 19 3.84 5.27 -7.13
CA THR A 19 3.92 6.42 -8.06
C THR A 19 5.25 7.15 -7.89
N GLU A 20 5.66 7.44 -6.66
CA GLU A 20 6.95 8.05 -6.34
C GLU A 20 8.12 7.15 -6.77
N ALA A 21 8.03 5.83 -6.52
CA ALA A 21 9.03 4.86 -6.94
C ALA A 21 9.22 4.84 -8.46
N ARG A 22 8.14 5.00 -9.23
CA ARG A 22 8.19 5.08 -10.68
C ARG A 22 8.84 6.38 -11.16
N GLU A 23 8.53 7.51 -10.53
CA GLU A 23 9.16 8.79 -10.87
C GLU A 23 10.67 8.76 -10.54
N MET A 24 11.05 8.16 -9.41
CA MET A 24 12.46 7.91 -9.09
C MET A 24 13.11 7.02 -10.16
N GLN A 25 12.49 5.92 -10.58
CA GLN A 25 13.03 5.08 -11.66
C GLN A 25 13.27 5.89 -12.95
N ARG A 26 12.34 6.77 -13.33
CA ARG A 26 12.47 7.63 -14.50
C ARG A 26 13.65 8.60 -14.36
N LEU A 27 13.87 9.15 -13.18
CA LEU A 27 15.00 10.05 -12.87
C LEU A 27 16.33 9.29 -12.84
N LEU A 28 16.37 8.08 -12.30
CA LEU A 28 17.52 7.17 -12.32
C LEU A 28 17.89 6.73 -13.75
N GLU A 29 16.90 6.44 -14.61
CA GLU A 29 17.11 6.18 -16.04
C GLU A 29 17.61 7.43 -16.80
N ALA A 30 17.37 8.63 -16.26
CA ALA A 30 17.80 9.91 -16.81
C ALA A 30 19.16 10.42 -16.28
N ASP A 31 19.94 9.58 -15.58
CA ASP A 31 21.33 9.78 -15.15
C ASP A 31 21.52 10.53 -13.82
N LEU A 32 21.16 9.92 -12.67
CA LEU A 32 21.65 10.32 -11.34
C LEU A 32 21.93 9.12 -10.41
N GLU A 33 23.05 9.25 -9.70
CA GLU A 33 23.70 8.27 -8.84
C GLU A 33 22.84 7.86 -7.62
N ARG A 34 22.97 6.59 -7.23
CA ARG A 34 22.70 5.84 -5.96
C ARG A 34 22.03 6.45 -4.72
N GLU A 35 21.83 7.77 -4.60
CA GLU A 35 21.32 8.49 -3.43
C GLU A 35 19.78 8.41 -3.30
N ASP A 36 19.04 8.14 -4.39
CA ASP A 36 17.57 8.09 -4.39
C ASP A 36 16.95 6.76 -3.89
N LEU A 37 17.73 5.68 -3.75
CA LEU A 37 17.20 4.41 -3.21
C LEU A 37 16.80 4.51 -1.73
N ASP A 38 17.41 5.44 -0.99
CA ASP A 38 17.12 5.66 0.43
C ASP A 38 15.77 6.40 0.61
N ALA A 39 15.36 7.21 -0.37
CA ALA A 39 14.05 7.89 -0.35
C ALA A 39 12.88 6.90 -0.43
N GLY A 40 13.00 5.85 -1.26
CA GLY A 40 12.01 4.77 -1.34
C GLY A 40 11.91 3.93 -0.06
N ALA A 41 13.06 3.63 0.57
CA ALA A 41 13.09 2.97 1.88
C ALA A 41 12.46 3.84 2.98
N GLY A 42 12.64 5.17 2.90
CA GLY A 42 12.00 6.14 3.78
C GLY A 42 10.47 6.17 3.62
N ALA A 43 9.97 6.12 2.39
CA ALA A 43 8.52 6.13 2.12
C ALA A 43 7.82 4.86 2.63
N VAL A 44 8.45 3.69 2.48
CA VAL A 44 7.94 2.42 3.06
C VAL A 44 7.99 2.46 4.58
N THR A 45 9.07 2.99 5.17
CA THR A 45 9.20 3.14 6.62
C THR A 45 8.16 4.10 7.20
N ALA A 46 7.86 5.20 6.50
CA ALA A 46 6.80 6.12 6.88
C ALA A 46 5.43 5.43 6.88
N LEU A 47 5.09 4.70 5.82
CA LEU A 47 3.85 3.92 5.75
C LEU A 47 3.76 2.85 6.86
N LEU A 48 4.87 2.18 7.17
CA LEU A 48 4.90 1.21 8.29
C LEU A 48 4.58 1.90 9.63
N ASN A 49 5.21 3.05 9.91
CA ASN A 49 4.94 3.81 11.13
C ASN A 49 3.51 4.38 11.18
N GLU A 50 2.95 4.75 10.03
CA GLU A 50 1.58 5.25 9.91
C GLU A 50 0.54 4.13 10.10
N THR A 51 0.80 2.92 9.60
CA THR A 51 -0.13 1.78 9.63
C THR A 51 -0.04 0.97 10.92
N MET A 52 1.09 1.05 11.64
CA MET A 52 1.29 0.32 12.89
C MET A 52 0.35 0.84 13.99
N PRO A 53 -0.38 -0.04 14.69
CA PRO A 53 -1.21 0.36 15.81
C PRO A 53 -0.34 0.82 16.98
N HIS A 54 -0.81 1.82 17.71
CA HIS A 54 -0.16 2.20 18.96
C HIS A 54 -0.49 1.17 20.04
N ILE A 55 0.50 0.34 20.39
CA ILE A 55 0.34 -0.69 21.43
C ILE A 55 0.79 -0.10 22.77
N ALA A 56 -0.15 0.07 23.70
CA ALA A 56 0.18 0.39 25.08
C ALA A 56 0.53 -0.91 25.81
N ILE A 57 1.73 -0.99 26.40
CA ILE A 57 2.17 -2.13 27.20
C ILE A 57 2.11 -1.74 28.68
N PRO A 58 1.18 -2.31 29.47
CA PRO A 58 1.14 -2.14 30.91
C PRO A 58 2.37 -2.73 31.62
N ASP A 59 2.76 -2.14 32.76
CA ASP A 59 3.92 -2.58 33.55
C ASP A 59 3.76 -3.99 34.15
N ASP A 60 2.53 -4.49 34.23
CA ASP A 60 2.19 -5.82 34.74
C ASP A 60 2.13 -6.91 33.66
N PHE A 61 2.39 -6.57 32.39
CA PHE A 61 2.43 -7.56 31.31
C PHE A 61 3.63 -8.48 31.45
N SER A 62 3.39 -9.79 31.34
CA SER A 62 4.46 -10.75 31.14
C SER A 62 5.02 -10.65 29.71
N VAL A 63 6.21 -11.20 29.49
CA VAL A 63 6.81 -11.27 28.14
C VAL A 63 5.89 -12.01 27.15
N GLU A 64 5.16 -13.02 27.62
CA GLU A 64 4.23 -13.81 26.82
C GLU A 64 3.01 -12.97 26.41
N ASP A 65 2.49 -12.12 27.31
CA ASP A 65 1.38 -11.21 27.03
C ASP A 65 1.77 -10.15 26.00
N VAL A 66 2.99 -9.62 26.10
CA VAL A 66 3.53 -8.66 25.11
C VAL A 66 3.60 -9.32 23.73
N VAL A 67 4.15 -10.53 23.62
CA VAL A 67 4.25 -11.24 22.33
C VAL A 67 2.87 -11.52 21.75
N ALA A 68 1.90 -11.92 22.57
CA ALA A 68 0.54 -12.20 22.10
C ALA A 68 -0.17 -10.93 21.59
N VAL A 69 -0.02 -9.80 22.28
CA VAL A 69 -0.63 -8.52 21.86
C VAL A 69 0.06 -7.98 20.62
N VAL A 70 1.39 -7.95 20.59
CA VAL A 70 2.14 -7.50 19.41
C VAL A 70 1.82 -8.37 18.20
N GLY A 71 1.81 -9.70 18.33
CA GLY A 71 1.50 -10.60 17.23
C GLY A 71 0.09 -10.38 16.66
N ARG A 72 -0.90 -10.14 17.51
CA ARG A 72 -2.28 -9.87 17.08
C ARG A 72 -2.41 -8.51 16.39
N GLU A 73 -1.92 -7.46 17.04
CA GLU A 73 -2.13 -6.07 16.61
C GLU A 73 -1.26 -5.73 15.39
N VAL A 74 0.03 -6.11 15.42
CA VAL A 74 0.95 -5.87 14.29
C VAL A 74 0.65 -6.83 13.14
N GLY A 75 0.24 -8.07 13.43
CA GLY A 75 -0.12 -9.06 12.41
C GLY A 75 -1.17 -8.54 11.43
N GLY A 76 -2.26 -7.97 11.96
CA GLY A 76 -3.32 -7.39 11.12
C GLY A 76 -2.85 -6.22 10.24
N ALA A 77 -2.03 -5.33 10.79
CA ALA A 77 -1.47 -4.20 10.03
C ALA A 77 -0.53 -4.66 8.89
N VAL A 78 0.31 -5.67 9.17
CA VAL A 78 1.20 -6.27 8.16
C VAL A 78 0.40 -6.99 7.08
N GLU A 79 -0.62 -7.77 7.44
CA GLU A 79 -1.52 -8.42 6.49
C GLU A 79 -2.23 -7.41 5.57
N GLN A 80 -2.67 -6.29 6.14
CA GLN A 80 -3.33 -5.21 5.39
C GLN A 80 -2.38 -4.57 4.38
N LEU A 81 -1.13 -4.27 4.78
CA LEU A 81 -0.10 -3.75 3.90
C LEU A 81 0.22 -4.73 2.76
N VAL A 82 0.49 -5.98 3.09
CA VAL A 82 0.81 -7.02 2.09
C VAL A 82 -0.35 -7.21 1.11
N SER A 83 -1.59 -7.16 1.58
CA SER A 83 -2.78 -7.24 0.73
C SER A 83 -2.87 -6.06 -0.24
N ALA A 84 -2.61 -4.84 0.23
CA ALA A 84 -2.63 -3.65 -0.62
C ALA A 84 -1.54 -3.69 -1.71
N PHE A 85 -0.31 -4.10 -1.35
CA PHE A 85 0.77 -4.30 -2.32
C PHE A 85 0.47 -5.42 -3.31
N THR A 86 -0.11 -6.54 -2.85
CA THR A 86 -0.51 -7.66 -3.71
C THR A 86 -1.55 -7.23 -4.74
N LEU A 87 -2.57 -6.48 -4.32
CA LEU A 87 -3.60 -5.94 -5.22
C LEU A 87 -2.98 -5.05 -6.31
N ALA A 88 -2.16 -4.07 -5.91
CA ALA A 88 -1.48 -3.18 -6.85
C ALA A 88 -0.61 -3.96 -7.85
N PHE A 89 0.14 -4.95 -7.37
CA PHE A 89 0.97 -5.81 -8.21
C PHE A 89 0.14 -6.65 -9.19
N THR A 90 -0.97 -7.27 -8.74
CA THR A 90 -1.82 -8.10 -9.61
C THR A 90 -2.41 -7.32 -10.78
N MET A 91 -2.82 -6.07 -10.57
CA MET A 91 -3.36 -5.26 -11.68
C MET A 91 -2.26 -4.84 -12.66
N LEU A 92 -1.07 -4.51 -12.17
CA LEU A 92 0.08 -4.25 -13.04
C LEU A 92 0.46 -5.49 -13.86
N ALA A 93 0.49 -6.67 -13.24
CA ALA A 93 0.74 -7.93 -13.92
C ALA A 93 -0.33 -8.25 -14.97
N GLN A 94 -1.61 -8.00 -14.67
CA GLN A 94 -2.71 -8.24 -15.61
C GLN A 94 -2.60 -7.39 -16.88
N VAL A 95 -2.25 -6.11 -16.74
CA VAL A 95 -2.04 -5.21 -17.89
C VAL A 95 -0.84 -5.67 -18.71
N HIS A 96 0.26 -6.01 -18.06
CA HIS A 96 1.46 -6.55 -18.73
C HIS A 96 1.15 -7.86 -19.49
N ASP A 97 0.49 -8.82 -18.85
CA ASP A 97 0.19 -10.13 -19.42
C ASP A 97 -0.85 -10.08 -20.55
N SER A 98 -1.70 -9.04 -20.57
CA SER A 98 -2.62 -8.79 -21.68
C SER A 98 -1.93 -8.33 -22.97
N GLY A 99 -0.64 -7.99 -22.90
CA GLY A 99 0.14 -7.46 -24.02
C GLY A 99 -0.23 -6.03 -24.41
N GLN A 100 -1.03 -5.32 -23.60
CA GLN A 100 -1.37 -3.92 -23.82
C GLN A 100 -0.16 -3.03 -23.51
N THR A 101 0.58 -2.66 -24.55
CA THR A 101 1.75 -1.78 -24.43
C THR A 101 1.42 -0.30 -24.40
N ASP A 102 0.17 0.06 -24.76
CA ASP A 102 -0.30 1.45 -24.81
C ASP A 102 -0.70 1.99 -23.43
N VAL A 103 -0.77 1.12 -22.42
CA VAL A 103 -1.13 1.46 -21.04
C VAL A 103 0.13 1.40 -20.19
N SER A 104 0.47 2.51 -19.54
CA SER A 104 1.64 2.58 -18.67
C SER A 104 1.29 2.24 -17.22
N SER A 105 2.26 1.82 -16.42
CA SER A 105 2.05 1.51 -15.00
C SER A 105 1.46 2.67 -14.18
N ALA A 106 1.69 3.94 -14.58
CA ALA A 106 1.09 5.10 -13.91
C ALA A 106 -0.37 5.27 -14.29
N ASP A 107 -0.77 4.91 -15.51
CA ASP A 107 -2.19 4.94 -15.90
C ASP A 107 -2.96 3.92 -15.04
N VAL A 108 -2.36 2.76 -14.79
CA VAL A 108 -2.91 1.73 -13.89
C VAL A 108 -2.96 2.19 -12.43
N LEU A 109 -1.88 2.80 -11.94
CA LEU A 109 -1.83 3.32 -10.56
C LEU A 109 -2.80 4.49 -10.35
N GLN A 110 -2.96 5.37 -11.34
CA GLN A 110 -3.91 6.48 -11.32
C GLN A 110 -5.36 5.98 -11.36
N ASP A 111 -5.67 5.01 -12.22
CA ASP A 111 -6.98 4.36 -12.24
C ASP A 111 -7.27 3.67 -10.89
N LEU A 112 -6.29 3.00 -10.29
CA LEU A 112 -6.44 2.43 -8.96
C LEU A 112 -6.72 3.51 -7.91
N ALA A 113 -6.01 4.64 -7.95
CA ALA A 113 -6.26 5.76 -7.04
C ALA A 113 -7.71 6.22 -7.16
N LEU A 114 -8.17 6.48 -8.39
CA LEU A 114 -9.52 6.95 -8.67
C LEU A 114 -10.60 5.96 -8.20
N ARG A 115 -10.41 4.65 -8.39
CA ARG A 115 -11.34 3.61 -7.90
C ARG A 115 -11.42 3.58 -6.38
N VAL A 116 -10.30 3.78 -5.70
CA VAL A 116 -10.23 3.81 -4.24
C VAL A 116 -10.87 5.09 -3.68
N GLU A 117 -10.83 6.20 -4.44
CA GLU A 117 -11.52 7.45 -4.10
C GLU A 117 -13.02 7.42 -4.37
N GLY A 118 -13.43 6.77 -5.45
CA GLY A 118 -14.85 6.63 -5.84
C GLY A 118 -15.68 5.73 -4.92
N GLY A 119 -15.03 4.94 -4.06
CA GLY A 119 -15.67 3.76 -3.47
C GLY A 119 -15.72 2.64 -4.51
N GLY A 120 -15.48 1.40 -4.09
CA GLY A 120 -15.38 0.23 -4.98
C GLY A 120 -16.58 0.04 -5.93
N PRO A 121 -16.45 -0.91 -6.88
CA PRO A 121 -17.27 -1.00 -8.09
C PRO A 121 -18.76 -0.88 -7.79
N ASP A 122 -19.39 0.01 -8.53
CA ASP A 122 -20.83 0.18 -8.74
C ASP A 122 -21.66 -1.02 -8.25
N GLU A 123 -22.25 -0.90 -7.05
CA GLU A 123 -23.46 -1.63 -6.70
C GLU A 123 -24.59 -1.08 -7.58
N GLY A 124 -24.53 -1.41 -8.87
CA GLY A 124 -25.22 -0.65 -9.90
C GLY A 124 -25.56 -1.44 -11.15
N GLU A 125 -25.67 -2.76 -11.08
CA GLU A 125 -26.43 -3.52 -12.10
C GLU A 125 -26.86 -4.88 -11.52
N GLU A 126 -28.04 -4.89 -10.89
CA GLU A 126 -28.84 -6.11 -10.86
C GLU A 126 -29.09 -6.53 -12.32
N PRO A 127 -28.70 -7.75 -12.75
CA PRO A 127 -29.18 -8.24 -14.01
C PRO A 127 -30.69 -8.47 -13.84
N LEU A 128 -31.48 -7.56 -14.40
CA LEU A 128 -32.78 -7.93 -14.92
C LEU A 128 -32.52 -9.04 -15.94
N LEU A 129 -32.80 -10.30 -15.55
CA LEU A 129 -33.54 -11.33 -16.29
C LEU A 129 -33.57 -12.64 -15.48
#